data_AF-A0A2S6I9L1-F1
#
_entry.id   AF-A0A2S6I9L1-F1
#
_cell.length_a   1.000
_cell.length_b   1.000
_cell.length_c   1.000
_cell.angle_alpha   90.00
_cell.angle_beta   90.00
_cell.angle_gamma   90.00
#
_symmetry.space_group_name_H-M   'P 1'
#
loop_
_entity.id
_entity.type
_entity.pdbx_description
1 polymer ?
#
loop_
_entity_poly.entity_id
_entity_poly.type
_entity_poly.pdbx_seq_one_letter_code
_entity_poly.pdbx_strand_id
1 'polypeptide(L)'
;MRYLILGILLSLGTIPAASAQCQQQSIRSQLTSVSERMSEIGYPMIYLTYCGSMGKSDSQFHDLELYGGVAYKIFAVCDGDCPDLDLKLYDEKGNLVDEDTLEDYTPIVEVSPTAPTRYRAKVIMYECETEPCYYAIRAVAE
;
A
#
# COMPACT_ATOMS: atom_id res chain seq x y z
N MET A 1 -44.77 3.07 -36.93
CA MET A 1 -44.80 2.76 -35.49
C MET A 1 -43.70 3.57 -34.81
N ARG A 2 -44.07 4.45 -33.87
CA ARG A 2 -43.20 5.44 -33.23
C ARG A 2 -42.71 4.84 -31.91
N TYR A 3 -41.45 4.41 -31.81
CA TYR A 3 -40.90 3.91 -30.55
C TYR A 3 -40.35 5.10 -29.74
N LEU A 4 -41.03 5.41 -28.63
CA LEU A 4 -40.51 6.26 -27.57
C LEU A 4 -39.39 5.50 -26.86
N ILE A 5 -38.14 5.99 -26.95
CA ILE A 5 -37.04 5.50 -26.11
C ILE A 5 -37.07 6.33 -24.82
N LEU A 6 -37.43 5.65 -23.73
CA LEU A 6 -37.36 6.16 -22.37
C LEU A 6 -35.86 6.30 -22.00
N GLY A 7 -35.37 7.54 -21.87
CA GLY A 7 -33.99 7.80 -21.47
C GLY A 7 -33.77 7.46 -20.00
N ILE A 8 -33.08 6.35 -19.73
CA ILE A 8 -32.56 6.02 -18.40
C ILE A 8 -31.32 6.90 -18.19
N LEU A 9 -31.44 7.91 -17.34
CA LEU A 9 -30.31 8.67 -16.80
C LEU A 9 -29.53 7.75 -15.85
N LEU A 10 -28.44 7.14 -16.33
CA LEU A 10 -27.43 6.54 -15.45
C LEU A 10 -26.70 7.67 -14.71
N SER A 11 -26.98 7.84 -13.43
CA SER A 11 -26.13 8.64 -12.55
C SER A 11 -24.81 7.89 -12.37
N LEU A 12 -23.75 8.35 -13.03
CA LEU A 12 -22.37 7.94 -12.78
C LEU A 12 -21.99 8.37 -11.36
N GLY A 13 -22.12 7.47 -10.40
CA GLY A 13 -21.58 7.66 -9.06
C GLY A 13 -20.06 7.76 -9.17
N THR A 14 -19.47 8.84 -8.65
CA THR A 14 -18.01 8.98 -8.56
C THR A 14 -17.49 7.96 -7.55
N ILE A 15 -16.93 6.86 -8.04
CA ILE A 15 -16.19 5.93 -7.19
C ILE A 15 -14.95 6.68 -6.70
N PRO A 16 -14.71 6.82 -5.38
CA PRO A 16 -13.53 7.49 -4.88
C PRO A 16 -12.28 6.74 -5.36
N ALA A 17 -11.32 7.45 -5.94
CA ALA A 17 -10.10 6.89 -6.54
C ALA A 17 -9.34 5.95 -5.57
N ALA A 18 -9.32 6.30 -4.27
CA ALA A 18 -8.83 5.47 -3.16
C ALA A 18 -9.35 4.02 -3.18
N SER A 19 -10.66 3.87 -3.39
CA SER A 19 -11.28 2.55 -3.46
C SER A 19 -10.91 1.83 -4.75
N ALA A 20 -10.80 2.52 -5.89
CA ALA A 20 -10.43 1.89 -7.15
C ALA A 20 -9.00 1.31 -7.11
N GLN A 21 -8.06 2.02 -6.49
CA GLN A 21 -6.67 1.59 -6.33
C GLN A 21 -6.56 0.29 -5.53
N CYS A 22 -7.18 0.22 -4.34
CA CYS A 22 -7.20 -1.01 -3.55
C CYS A 22 -7.99 -2.15 -4.19
N GLN A 23 -8.93 -1.85 -5.10
CA GLN A 23 -9.74 -2.86 -5.77
C GLN A 23 -9.09 -3.42 -7.05
N GLN A 24 -7.99 -2.85 -7.51
CA GLN A 24 -7.24 -3.34 -8.66
C GLN A 24 -6.78 -4.79 -8.39
N GLN A 25 -7.01 -5.66 -9.38
CA GLN A 25 -6.91 -7.11 -9.17
C GLN A 25 -5.50 -7.57 -8.79
N SER A 26 -4.46 -7.00 -9.42
CA SER A 26 -3.08 -7.37 -9.12
C SER A 26 -2.64 -6.91 -7.73
N ILE A 27 -3.03 -5.70 -7.30
CA ILE A 27 -2.81 -5.19 -5.94
C ILE A 27 -3.45 -6.12 -4.93
N ARG A 28 -4.72 -6.49 -5.13
CA ARG A 28 -5.41 -7.43 -4.23
C ARG A 28 -4.74 -8.79 -4.18
N SER A 29 -4.33 -9.32 -5.33
CA SER A 29 -3.67 -10.62 -5.43
C SER A 29 -2.34 -10.63 -4.69
N GLN A 30 -1.52 -9.60 -4.89
CA GLN A 30 -0.21 -9.48 -4.25
C GLN A 30 -0.35 -9.24 -2.75
N LEU A 31 -1.26 -8.35 -2.32
CA LEU A 31 -1.56 -8.14 -0.91
C LEU A 31 -1.94 -9.46 -0.22
N THR A 32 -2.79 -10.28 -0.83
CA THR A 32 -3.16 -11.59 -0.28
C THR A 32 -1.95 -12.52 -0.21
N SER A 33 -1.22 -12.70 -1.32
CA SER A 33 -0.09 -13.63 -1.38
C SER A 33 1.01 -13.27 -0.37
N VAL A 34 1.37 -11.99 -0.25
CA VAL A 34 2.37 -11.55 0.72
C VAL A 34 1.84 -11.68 2.14
N SER A 35 0.57 -11.36 2.40
CA SER A 35 -0.03 -11.54 3.74
C SER A 35 -0.05 -13.00 4.18
N GLU A 36 -0.31 -13.94 3.27
CA GLU A 36 -0.27 -15.38 3.56
C GLU A 36 1.16 -15.81 3.95
N ARG A 37 2.18 -15.38 3.21
CA ARG A 37 3.58 -15.64 3.55
C ARG A 37 3.98 -15.02 4.89
N MET A 38 3.49 -13.81 5.20
CA MET A 38 3.73 -13.16 6.49
C MET A 38 3.07 -13.92 7.64
N SER A 39 1.85 -14.42 7.43
CA SER A 39 1.13 -15.25 8.39
C SER A 39 1.88 -16.54 8.71
N GLU A 40 2.46 -17.19 7.71
CA GLU A 40 3.27 -18.41 7.86
C GLU A 40 4.53 -18.20 8.73
N ILE A 41 5.09 -16.99 8.74
CA ILE A 41 6.25 -16.63 9.56
C ILE A 41 5.89 -15.94 10.88
N GLY A 42 4.61 -15.97 11.27
CA GLY A 42 4.16 -15.52 12.58
C GLY A 42 3.58 -14.12 12.64
N TYR A 43 3.22 -13.50 11.50
CA TYR A 43 2.57 -12.18 11.44
C TYR A 43 1.14 -12.28 10.85
N PRO A 44 0.20 -12.97 11.52
CA PRO A 44 -1.11 -13.29 10.94
C PRO A 44 -2.10 -12.12 10.94
N MET A 45 -1.88 -11.09 11.76
CA MET A 45 -2.85 -10.02 11.94
C MET A 45 -2.66 -8.92 10.89
N ILE A 46 -3.67 -8.72 10.03
CA ILE A 46 -3.72 -7.53 9.17
C ILE A 46 -4.13 -6.33 10.01
N TYR A 47 -3.23 -5.34 10.11
CA TYR A 47 -3.43 -4.19 10.97
C TYR A 47 -3.97 -2.96 10.21
N LEU A 48 -3.26 -2.54 9.16
CA LEU A 48 -3.63 -1.38 8.36
C LEU A 48 -3.40 -1.67 6.87
N THR A 49 -4.14 -0.98 6.00
CA THR A 49 -3.87 -0.98 4.56
C THR A 49 -4.17 0.40 3.99
N TYR A 50 -3.21 0.94 3.23
CA TYR A 50 -3.39 2.16 2.44
C TYR A 50 -3.10 1.83 0.98
N CYS A 51 -3.74 2.55 0.07
CA CYS A 51 -3.47 2.44 -1.36
C CYS A 51 -3.33 3.83 -1.96
N GLY A 52 -2.61 3.91 -3.08
CA GLY A 52 -2.43 5.14 -3.80
C GLY A 52 -2.00 4.90 -5.25
N SER A 53 -1.66 5.99 -5.91
CA SER A 53 -1.12 6.01 -7.27
C SER A 53 -0.08 7.12 -7.35
N MET A 54 1.04 6.89 -8.00
CA MET A 54 2.05 7.92 -8.22
C MET A 54 2.81 7.69 -9.54
N GLY A 55 3.45 8.73 -10.06
CA GLY A 55 4.30 8.62 -11.25
C GLY A 55 5.68 8.07 -10.89
N LYS A 56 6.52 7.84 -11.92
CA LYS A 56 7.92 7.47 -11.73
C LYS A 56 8.66 8.56 -10.95
N SER A 57 9.55 8.14 -10.06
CA SER A 57 10.35 8.97 -9.15
C SER A 57 9.55 9.81 -8.13
N ASP A 58 8.22 9.66 -8.08
CA ASP A 58 7.40 10.27 -7.03
C ASP A 58 7.51 9.49 -5.72
N SER A 59 7.07 10.12 -4.62
CA SER A 59 6.96 9.46 -3.32
C SER A 59 5.80 9.99 -2.50
N GLN A 60 5.28 9.15 -1.61
CA GLN A 60 4.18 9.50 -0.72
C GLN A 60 4.43 8.97 0.70
N PHE A 61 4.05 9.77 1.69
CA PHE A 61 4.05 9.37 3.09
C PHE A 61 2.68 8.85 3.53
N HIS A 62 2.69 7.82 4.38
CA HIS A 62 1.54 7.32 5.11
C HIS A 62 1.85 7.31 6.61
N ASP A 63 0.96 7.91 7.40
CA ASP A 63 1.05 7.89 8.86
C ASP A 63 0.55 6.55 9.39
N LEU A 64 1.34 5.89 10.22
CA LEU A 64 1.04 4.61 10.85
C LEU A 64 0.97 4.79 12.36
N GLU A 65 -0.23 4.73 12.94
CA GLU A 65 -0.40 4.69 14.39
C GLU A 65 -0.17 3.26 14.86
N LEU A 66 0.94 2.98 15.54
CA LEU A 66 1.32 1.62 15.95
C LEU A 66 1.24 1.46 17.47
N TYR A 67 0.85 0.26 17.93
CA TYR A 67 0.82 -0.06 19.35
C TYR A 67 2.20 -0.44 19.88
N GLY A 68 2.44 -0.14 21.16
CA GLY A 68 3.65 -0.59 21.86
C GLY A 68 3.59 -2.07 22.23
N GLY A 69 4.74 -2.74 22.22
CA GLY A 69 4.87 -4.15 22.55
C GLY A 69 4.41 -5.11 21.46
N VAL A 70 4.17 -4.61 20.25
CA VAL A 70 3.74 -5.40 19.08
C VAL A 70 4.84 -5.29 18.02
N ALA A 71 5.26 -6.41 17.45
CA ALA A 71 6.16 -6.43 16.31
C ALA A 71 5.35 -6.33 15.02
N TYR A 72 5.80 -5.47 14.11
CA TYR A 72 5.16 -5.22 12.82
C TYR A 72 6.14 -5.50 11.69
N LYS A 73 5.61 -6.11 10.62
CA LYS A 73 6.20 -6.02 9.28
C LYS A 73 5.30 -5.12 8.44
N ILE A 74 5.88 -4.16 7.77
CA ILE A 74 5.19 -3.27 6.83
C ILE A 74 5.77 -3.55 5.45
N PHE A 75 4.90 -3.88 4.51
CA PHE A 75 5.31 -4.15 3.14
C PHE A 75 4.52 -3.32 2.16
N ALA A 76 5.09 -3.09 0.98
CA ALA A 76 4.38 -2.51 -0.15
C ALA A 76 4.21 -3.53 -1.28
N VAL A 77 3.25 -3.30 -2.16
CA VAL A 77 3.06 -4.01 -3.44
C VAL A 77 2.61 -3.02 -4.49
N CYS A 78 2.71 -3.41 -5.75
CA CYS A 78 2.48 -2.54 -6.89
C CYS A 78 1.60 -3.24 -7.95
N ASP A 79 1.05 -2.54 -8.94
CA ASP A 79 0.10 -3.11 -9.91
C ASP A 79 0.71 -3.90 -11.08
N GLY A 80 2.01 -4.14 -11.03
CA GLY A 80 2.77 -4.96 -11.98
C GLY A 80 3.46 -4.15 -13.07
N ASP A 81 3.21 -2.85 -13.17
CA ASP A 81 3.90 -1.93 -14.09
C ASP A 81 5.12 -1.24 -13.43
N CYS A 82 5.52 -1.67 -12.24
CA CYS A 82 6.52 -1.03 -11.38
C CYS A 82 7.52 -2.07 -10.89
N PRO A 83 8.62 -2.31 -11.62
CA PRO A 83 9.59 -3.33 -11.25
C PRO A 83 10.42 -2.96 -10.01
N ASP A 84 10.42 -1.68 -9.62
CA ASP A 84 11.20 -1.14 -8.50
C ASP A 84 10.36 -0.15 -7.67
N LEU A 85 10.07 -0.54 -6.43
CA LEU A 85 9.32 0.20 -5.43
C LEU A 85 10.09 0.15 -4.11
N ASP A 86 10.51 1.31 -3.59
CA ASP A 86 11.19 1.36 -2.28
C ASP A 86 10.22 1.67 -1.13
N LEU A 87 10.62 1.26 0.07
CA LEU A 87 9.92 1.61 1.31
C LEU A 87 10.91 2.06 2.39
N LYS A 88 10.62 3.21 3.00
CA LYS A 88 11.39 3.72 4.15
C LYS A 88 10.48 3.98 5.33
N LEU A 89 10.88 3.58 6.53
CA LEU A 89 10.15 3.80 7.76
C LEU A 89 10.85 4.83 8.62
N TYR A 90 10.10 5.84 9.08
CA TYR A 90 10.59 6.88 9.97
C TYR A 90 9.81 6.91 11.27
N ASP A 91 10.49 7.21 12.38
CA ASP A 91 9.86 7.46 13.66
C ASP A 91 9.18 8.84 13.72
N GLU A 92 8.51 9.14 14.85
CA GLU A 92 7.83 10.42 15.08
C GLU A 92 8.77 11.64 15.06
N LYS A 93 10.07 11.43 15.27
CA LYS A 93 11.12 12.46 15.26
C LYS A 93 11.74 12.63 13.87
N GLY A 94 11.39 11.77 12.92
CA GLY A 94 11.93 11.77 11.56
C GLY A 94 13.25 11.04 11.41
N ASN A 95 13.66 10.22 12.39
CA ASN A 95 14.81 9.33 12.23
C ASN A 95 14.39 8.16 11.34
N LEU A 96 15.29 7.74 10.44
CA LEU A 96 15.13 6.50 9.70
C LEU A 96 15.24 5.33 10.67
N VAL A 97 14.25 4.44 10.63
CA VAL A 97 14.15 3.26 11.50
C VAL A 97 14.59 2.03 10.71
N ASP A 98 14.07 1.90 9.49
CA ASP A 98 14.37 0.81 8.59
C ASP A 98 14.07 1.22 7.14
N GLU A 99 14.70 0.55 6.18
CA GLU A 99 14.46 0.77 4.75
C GLU A 99 14.70 -0.49 3.93
N ASP A 100 13.93 -0.61 2.86
CA ASP A 100 14.15 -1.56 1.79
C ASP A 100 14.21 -0.78 0.47
N THR A 101 15.36 -0.90 -0.19
CA THR A 101 15.68 -0.24 -1.46
C THR A 101 16.26 -1.22 -2.47
N LEU A 102 15.88 -2.50 -2.35
CA LEU A 102 16.23 -3.51 -3.33
C LEU A 102 15.43 -3.26 -4.61
N GLU A 103 16.00 -3.63 -5.75
CA GLU A 103 15.35 -3.54 -7.07
C GLU A 103 14.26 -4.63 -7.18
N ASP A 104 13.16 -4.44 -6.44
CA ASP A 104 11.99 -5.28 -6.43
C ASP A 104 10.70 -4.46 -6.17
N TYR A 105 9.55 -5.13 -6.30
CA TYR A 105 8.23 -4.50 -6.17
C TYR A 105 7.50 -4.88 -4.88
N THR A 106 8.19 -5.53 -3.94
CA THR A 106 7.64 -5.94 -2.64
C THR A 106 8.61 -5.61 -1.49
N PRO A 107 8.92 -4.32 -1.28
CA PRO A 107 9.82 -3.91 -0.21
C PRO A 107 9.19 -4.17 1.15
N ILE A 108 10.00 -4.57 2.14
CA ILE A 108 9.55 -4.90 3.50
C ILE A 108 10.42 -4.19 4.54
N VAL A 109 9.78 -3.53 5.50
CA VAL A 109 10.43 -2.90 6.66
C VAL A 109 9.83 -3.40 7.97
N GLU A 110 10.58 -3.33 9.06
CA GLU A 110 10.21 -3.93 10.35
C GLU A 110 10.31 -2.94 11.51
N VAL A 111 9.43 -3.09 12.50
CA VAL A 111 9.49 -2.28 13.72
C VAL A 111 8.78 -2.94 14.90
N SER A 112 9.31 -2.75 16.11
CA SER A 112 8.70 -3.19 17.37
C SER A 112 8.65 -2.02 18.36
N PRO A 113 7.63 -1.14 18.30
CA PRO A 113 7.56 0.03 19.16
C PRO A 113 7.47 -0.38 20.64
N THR A 114 8.11 0.35 21.54
CA THR A 114 8.02 0.07 22.99
C THR A 114 6.79 0.71 23.65
N ALA A 115 6.18 1.69 22.99
CA ALA A 115 4.98 2.40 23.43
C ALA A 115 4.16 2.79 22.20
N PRO A 116 2.85 3.06 22.35
CA PRO A 116 2.03 3.57 21.24
C PRO A 116 2.61 4.88 20.69
N THR A 117 2.90 4.91 19.39
CA THR A 117 3.50 6.09 18.72
C THR A 117 3.19 6.06 17.22
N ARG A 118 3.42 7.20 16.56
CA ARG A 118 3.22 7.36 15.12
C ARG A 118 4.54 7.16 14.37
N TYR A 119 4.52 6.27 13.39
CA TYR A 119 5.56 6.15 12.37
C TYR A 119 5.08 6.74 11.05
N ARG A 120 6.02 6.95 10.12
CA ARG A 120 5.75 7.39 8.76
C ARG A 120 6.41 6.45 7.78
N ALA A 121 5.61 5.78 6.96
CA ALA A 121 6.09 4.99 5.84
C ALA A 121 6.17 5.88 4.60
N LYS A 122 7.35 6.00 4.00
CA LYS A 122 7.57 6.67 2.71
C LYS A 122 7.67 5.61 1.62
N VAL A 123 6.69 5.59 0.74
CA VAL A 123 6.72 4.78 -0.48
C VAL A 123 7.36 5.60 -1.58
N ILE A 124 8.28 5.02 -2.34
CA ILE A 124 8.98 5.69 -3.43
C ILE A 124 8.83 4.83 -4.68
N MET A 125 8.21 5.39 -5.72
CA MET A 125 8.02 4.69 -6.99
C MET A 125 9.26 4.89 -7.84
N TYR A 126 10.29 4.06 -7.63
CA TYR A 126 11.56 4.25 -8.31
C TYR A 126 11.42 4.02 -9.83
N GLU A 127 10.71 2.95 -10.22
CA GLU A 127 10.35 2.65 -11.61
C GLU A 127 8.83 2.49 -11.81
N CYS A 128 8.33 3.03 -12.92
CA CYS A 128 6.95 2.85 -13.38
C CYS A 128 6.92 2.90 -14.92
N GLU A 129 6.54 1.79 -15.54
CA GLU A 129 6.52 1.59 -16.99
C GLU A 129 5.25 2.19 -17.62
N THR A 130 4.12 2.10 -16.92
CA THR A 130 2.81 2.61 -17.37
C THR A 130 2.21 3.54 -16.31
N GLU A 131 2.41 4.85 -16.47
CA GLU A 131 1.93 5.81 -15.48
C GLU A 131 0.41 6.05 -15.52
N PRO A 132 -0.25 6.27 -14.36
CA PRO A 132 0.32 6.15 -13.02
C PRO A 132 0.32 4.69 -12.56
N CYS A 133 1.37 4.27 -11.84
CA CYS A 133 1.38 2.96 -11.19
C CYS A 133 0.60 3.03 -9.88
N TYR A 134 -0.26 2.04 -9.65
CA TYR A 134 -0.92 1.84 -8.37
C TYR A 134 -0.02 1.09 -7.40
N TYR A 135 -0.17 1.42 -6.13
CA TYR A 135 0.52 0.72 -5.05
C TYR A 135 -0.40 0.56 -3.84
N ALA A 136 -0.04 -0.38 -2.98
CA ALA A 136 -0.62 -0.50 -1.66
C ALA A 136 0.47 -0.77 -0.63
N ILE A 137 0.27 -0.26 0.59
CA ILE A 137 1.05 -0.64 1.76
C ILE A 137 0.17 -1.38 2.75
N ARG A 138 0.75 -2.35 3.46
CA ARG A 138 0.08 -3.09 4.51
C ARG A 138 1.00 -3.30 5.69
N ALA A 139 0.49 -2.99 6.87
CA ALA A 139 1.11 -3.40 8.13
C ALA A 139 0.45 -4.70 8.58
N VAL A 140 1.28 -5.69 8.91
CA VAL A 140 0.90 -6.93 9.58
C VAL A 140 1.62 -7.02 10.92
N ALA A 141 1.02 -7.73 11.88
CA ALA A 141 1.51 -7.86 13.24
C ALA A 141 1.55 -9.33 13.69
N GLU A 142 2.46 -9.62 14.62
CA GLU A 142 2.51 -10.88 15.38
C GLU A 142 1.22 -11.14 16.16
#